data_AF-D0N772-F1
#
_entry.id   AF-D0N772-F1
#
_cell.length_a   1.000
_cell.length_b   1.000
_cell.length_c   1.000
_cell.angle_alpha   90.00
_cell.angle_beta   90.00
_cell.angle_gamma   90.00
#
_symmetry.space_group_name_H-M   'P 1'
#
loop_
_entity.id
_entity.type
_entity.pdbx_description
1 polymer ?
#
loop_
_entity_poly.entity_id
_entity_poly.type
_entity_poly.pdbx_seq_one_letter_code
_entity_poly.pdbx_strand_id
1 'polypeptide(L)'
;MADQPNALRDPTLAELYTGPERALPDEIQRLPTEDTACTFCGVSYFVFAEVQALQTTVEQYKKTFRDFVRFMEHERSVARDLRQQVAELKGSFADLVAACSASIKQISEQSEAHRTAKQMVLNQLQQLQQELKKSEVAQRKFQIREEEQKLVYSLVEQKLRNEILHLSSQMESCKLLSESQQADFKEENDRDQQRIRELESKIAERQEQWTVAERQIVTERDALKQQLLAMNERVELESSTARQLEGQFTAIREELSRVVAASDTERKSSSQMNSEIIQLKHQLQNLERTRAQLLADNGRYKDDKYKLEDEIKALRLRADTLQGQLSVSTTSTQKIKSEYTHDLENLRQEHGSEICRLQREHVRAIEDQKESQNNYLECLKKESAQHQARGEESSRHALLAMQDRRRANE
;
A
#
# COMPACT_ATOMS: atom_id res chain seq x y z
N MET A 1 -24.76 212.65 98.04
CA MET A 1 -25.49 213.81 98.58
C MET A 1 -26.02 213.37 99.94
N ALA A 2 -25.36 213.79 101.01
CA ALA A 2 -25.52 215.10 101.62
C ALA A 2 -26.91 215.27 102.26
N ASP A 3 -26.87 215.83 103.46
CA ASP A 3 -27.88 216.67 104.09
C ASP A 3 -28.97 216.06 105.00
N GLN A 4 -28.72 216.28 106.31
CA GLN A 4 -29.66 216.90 107.26
C GLN A 4 -30.62 217.91 106.58
N PRO A 5 -31.89 218.11 107.02
CA PRO A 5 -32.13 218.73 108.35
C PRO A 5 -33.46 218.42 109.07
N ASN A 6 -33.41 218.74 110.36
CA ASN A 6 -34.49 219.05 111.33
C ASN A 6 -35.94 219.14 110.83
N ALA A 7 -36.83 218.37 111.47
CA ALA A 7 -38.05 218.85 112.12
C ALA A 7 -38.70 217.69 112.88
N LEU A 8 -39.14 217.94 114.12
CA LEU A 8 -40.17 217.15 114.79
C LEU A 8 -41.37 217.08 113.84
N ARG A 9 -41.52 215.91 113.20
CA ARG A 9 -42.53 215.64 112.17
C ARG A 9 -43.55 214.68 112.74
N ASP A 10 -44.82 214.93 112.43
CA ASP A 10 -45.88 213.99 112.76
C ASP A 10 -45.63 212.62 112.10
N PRO A 11 -45.98 211.51 112.79
CA PRO A 11 -45.70 210.14 112.32
C PRO A 11 -46.43 209.79 111.02
N THR A 12 -45.80 208.97 110.17
CA THR A 12 -46.41 208.51 108.91
C THR A 12 -47.29 207.26 109.08
N LEU A 13 -48.29 207.08 108.20
CA LEU A 13 -49.27 205.97 108.28
C LEU A 13 -48.62 204.57 108.32
N ALA A 14 -47.46 204.41 107.68
CA ALA A 14 -46.70 203.15 107.73
C ALA A 14 -46.07 202.91 109.11
N GLU A 15 -45.56 203.96 109.76
CA GLU A 15 -44.99 203.89 111.11
C GLU A 15 -46.06 203.55 112.16
N LEU A 16 -47.35 203.79 111.89
CA LEU A 16 -48.49 203.41 112.75
C LEU A 16 -48.81 201.90 112.75
N TYR A 17 -48.48 201.14 111.71
CA TYR A 17 -48.80 199.70 111.61
C TYR A 17 -47.61 198.77 111.85
N THR A 18 -46.38 199.26 111.66
CA THR A 18 -45.16 198.46 111.75
C THR A 18 -44.17 198.94 112.83
N GLY A 19 -44.52 200.01 113.56
CA GLY A 19 -43.61 200.64 114.52
C GLY A 19 -42.47 201.39 113.82
N PRO A 20 -41.76 202.30 114.51
CA PRO A 20 -40.65 203.03 113.92
C PRO A 20 -39.43 202.12 113.71
N GLU A 21 -38.86 202.13 112.50
CA GLU A 21 -37.54 201.52 112.20
C GLU A 21 -36.36 202.31 112.77
N ARG A 22 -36.65 203.42 113.45
CA ARG A 22 -35.64 204.24 114.10
C ARG A 22 -35.25 203.60 115.42
N ALA A 23 -33.95 203.47 115.66
CA ALA A 23 -33.45 203.18 116.99
C ALA A 23 -34.07 204.18 117.98
N LEU A 24 -34.61 203.67 119.09
CA LEU A 24 -35.09 204.51 120.17
C LEU A 24 -33.97 205.49 120.55
N PRO A 25 -34.25 206.80 120.69
CA PRO A 25 -33.22 207.80 121.01
C PRO A 25 -32.38 207.39 122.22
N ASP A 26 -31.10 207.77 122.19
CA ASP A 26 -30.12 207.43 123.23
C ASP A 26 -30.59 207.79 124.65
N GLU A 27 -31.44 208.82 124.81
CA GLU A 27 -32.00 209.18 126.11
C GLU A 27 -32.90 208.09 126.68
N ILE A 28 -33.72 207.44 125.84
CA ILE A 28 -34.71 206.45 126.27
C ILE A 28 -34.08 205.07 126.47
N GLN A 29 -33.03 204.75 125.70
CA GLN A 29 -32.27 203.50 125.89
C GLN A 29 -31.44 203.49 127.19
N ARG A 30 -31.13 204.66 127.75
CA ARG A 30 -30.39 204.80 129.03
C ARG A 30 -31.32 205.03 130.22
N LEU A 31 -32.63 205.09 130.01
CA LEU A 31 -33.57 205.18 131.11
C LEU A 31 -33.53 203.87 131.91
N PRO A 32 -33.50 203.96 133.24
CA PRO A 32 -33.73 202.79 134.07
C PRO A 32 -35.09 202.19 133.71
N THR A 33 -35.18 200.87 133.73
CA THR A 33 -36.31 200.09 133.21
C THR A 33 -37.66 200.54 133.77
N GLU A 34 -37.64 201.16 134.95
CA GLU A 34 -38.77 201.70 135.71
C GLU A 34 -39.44 202.91 135.03
N ASP A 35 -38.74 203.62 134.15
CA ASP A 35 -39.23 204.80 133.42
C ASP A 35 -39.42 204.55 131.91
N THR A 36 -39.32 203.29 131.47
CA THR A 36 -39.38 202.93 130.03
C THR A 36 -40.78 202.56 129.53
N ALA A 37 -41.79 202.67 130.40
CA ALA A 37 -43.19 202.50 130.05
C ALA A 37 -43.83 203.86 129.78
N CYS A 38 -44.57 203.95 128.68
CA CYS A 38 -45.33 205.16 128.37
C CYS A 38 -46.34 205.44 129.50
N THR A 39 -46.28 206.63 130.09
CA THR A 39 -47.17 207.04 131.18
C THR A 39 -48.65 207.16 130.77
N PHE A 40 -48.96 207.17 129.47
CA PHE A 40 -50.35 207.23 128.98
C PHE A 40 -50.96 205.85 128.63
N CYS A 41 -50.14 204.87 128.23
CA CYS A 41 -50.65 203.55 127.81
C CYS A 41 -49.96 202.34 128.46
N GLY A 42 -48.96 202.56 129.32
CA GLY A 42 -48.26 201.53 130.08
C GLY A 42 -47.45 200.54 129.23
N VAL A 43 -47.45 200.69 127.90
CA VAL A 43 -46.71 199.79 127.01
C VAL A 43 -45.24 200.21 126.98
N SER A 44 -44.36 199.27 127.30
CA SER A 44 -42.91 199.45 127.24
C SER A 44 -42.43 199.52 125.79
N TYR A 45 -41.53 200.47 125.52
CA TYR A 45 -40.96 200.69 124.19
C TYR A 45 -40.16 199.48 123.64
N PHE A 46 -39.91 198.45 124.45
CA PHE A 46 -39.08 197.28 124.11
C PHE A 46 -39.83 196.08 123.48
N VAL A 47 -41.16 196.03 123.53
CA VAL A 47 -41.94 194.84 123.09
C VAL A 47 -41.77 194.51 121.60
N PHE A 48 -41.57 195.52 120.75
CA PHE A 48 -41.45 195.33 119.30
C PHE A 48 -40.17 194.61 118.88
N ALA A 49 -39.05 194.89 119.57
CA ALA A 49 -37.76 194.25 119.31
C ALA A 49 -37.78 192.75 119.68
N GLU A 50 -38.50 192.39 120.74
CA GLU A 50 -38.64 190.99 121.17
C GLU A 50 -39.46 190.17 120.17
N VAL A 51 -40.54 190.73 119.63
CA VAL A 51 -41.37 190.07 118.60
C VAL A 51 -40.57 189.83 117.32
N GLN A 52 -39.72 190.79 116.92
CA GLN A 52 -38.90 190.65 115.72
C GLN A 52 -37.80 189.57 115.88
N ALA A 53 -37.21 189.44 117.07
CA ALA A 53 -36.27 188.37 117.40
C ALA A 53 -36.92 186.97 117.41
N LEU A 54 -38.16 186.88 117.90
CA LEU A 54 -38.97 185.66 117.83
C LEU A 54 -39.30 185.26 116.39
N GLN A 55 -39.54 186.23 115.50
CA GLN A 55 -39.83 185.96 114.10
C GLN A 55 -38.58 185.41 113.36
N THR A 56 -37.39 185.90 113.69
CA THR A 56 -36.13 185.41 113.07
C THR A 56 -35.78 183.99 113.51
N THR A 57 -36.02 183.66 114.79
CA THR A 57 -35.77 182.32 115.32
C THR A 57 -36.72 181.28 114.73
N VAL A 58 -38.01 181.59 114.54
CA VAL A 58 -38.97 180.70 113.88
C VAL A 58 -38.53 180.34 112.46
N GLU A 59 -37.99 181.30 111.70
CA GLU A 59 -37.58 181.05 110.32
C GLU A 59 -36.30 180.22 110.21
N GLN A 60 -35.39 180.35 111.20
CA GLN A 60 -34.25 179.44 111.36
C GLN A 60 -34.69 178.01 111.69
N TYR A 61 -35.70 177.83 112.55
CA TYR A 61 -36.26 176.51 112.85
C TYR A 61 -36.92 175.85 111.63
N LYS A 62 -37.64 176.60 110.79
CA LYS A 62 -38.20 176.05 109.54
C LYS A 62 -37.10 175.60 108.56
N LYS A 63 -36.00 176.35 108.48
CA LYS A 63 -34.87 175.98 107.61
C LYS A 63 -34.21 174.69 108.07
N THR A 64 -33.88 174.60 109.36
CA THR A 64 -33.27 173.39 109.95
C THR A 64 -34.16 172.15 109.83
N PHE A 65 -35.48 172.28 110.00
CA PHE A 65 -36.40 171.16 109.82
C PHE A 65 -36.44 170.64 108.37
N ARG A 66 -36.44 171.53 107.37
CA ARG A 66 -36.37 171.15 105.94
C ARG A 66 -35.07 170.44 105.59
N ASP A 67 -33.95 170.88 106.15
CA ASP A 67 -32.65 170.25 105.94
C ASP A 67 -32.62 168.84 106.57
N PHE A 68 -33.23 168.66 107.76
CA PHE A 68 -33.36 167.35 108.40
C PHE A 68 -34.24 166.37 107.60
N VAL A 69 -35.38 166.83 107.05
CA VAL A 69 -36.24 165.98 106.21
C VAL A 69 -35.50 165.53 104.95
N ARG A 70 -34.77 166.44 104.26
CA ARG A 70 -33.95 166.07 103.10
C ARG A 70 -32.87 165.05 103.44
N PHE A 71 -32.22 165.20 104.59
CA PHE A 71 -31.24 164.23 105.08
C PHE A 71 -31.88 162.84 105.31
N MET A 72 -33.04 162.80 105.98
CA MET A 72 -33.77 161.55 106.24
C MET A 72 -34.23 160.84 104.96
N GLU A 73 -34.65 161.60 103.93
CA GLU A 73 -35.01 161.06 102.62
C GLU A 73 -33.80 160.47 101.90
N HIS A 74 -32.65 161.15 101.97
CA HIS A 74 -31.39 160.66 101.41
C HIS A 74 -30.93 159.35 102.10
N GLU A 75 -30.91 159.31 103.43
CA GLU A 75 -30.58 158.09 104.20
C GLU A 75 -31.54 156.93 103.90
N ARG A 76 -32.85 157.22 103.74
CA ARG A 76 -33.82 156.20 103.31
C ARG A 76 -33.58 155.70 101.88
N SER A 77 -33.01 156.50 100.99
CA SER A 77 -32.61 156.06 99.65
C SER A 77 -31.38 155.17 99.73
N VAL A 78 -30.33 155.63 100.43
CA VAL A 78 -29.09 154.87 100.64
C VAL A 78 -29.35 153.51 101.28
N ALA A 79 -30.21 153.46 102.30
CA ALA A 79 -30.59 152.21 102.95
C ALA A 79 -31.38 151.25 102.04
N ARG A 80 -32.13 151.76 101.04
CA ARG A 80 -32.78 150.91 100.03
C ARG A 80 -31.76 150.35 99.04
N ASP A 81 -30.85 151.19 98.56
CA ASP A 81 -29.83 150.78 97.58
C ASP A 81 -28.89 149.72 98.17
N LEU A 82 -28.47 149.87 99.43
CA LEU A 82 -27.68 148.87 100.15
C LEU A 82 -28.42 147.53 100.31
N ARG A 83 -29.72 147.54 100.63
CA ARG A 83 -30.50 146.29 100.71
C ARG A 83 -30.60 145.60 99.36
N GLN A 84 -30.74 146.35 98.28
CA GLN A 84 -30.78 145.80 96.93
C GLN A 84 -29.44 145.19 96.53
N GLN A 85 -28.31 145.87 96.78
CA GLN A 85 -26.98 145.32 96.52
C GLN A 85 -26.73 144.03 97.31
N VAL A 86 -27.16 143.96 98.58
CA VAL A 86 -27.05 142.74 99.38
C VAL A 86 -27.91 141.60 98.80
N ALA A 87 -29.09 141.90 98.27
CA ALA A 87 -29.94 140.89 97.63
C ALA A 87 -29.33 140.37 96.32
N GLU A 88 -28.78 141.25 95.49
CA GLU A 88 -28.07 140.89 94.25
C GLU A 88 -26.82 140.06 94.54
N LEU A 89 -26.05 140.40 95.58
CA LEU A 89 -24.88 139.63 95.99
C LEU A 89 -25.25 138.23 96.50
N LYS A 90 -26.35 138.10 97.25
CA LYS A 90 -26.86 136.80 97.70
C LYS A 90 -27.32 135.94 96.52
N GLY A 91 -27.98 136.55 95.54
CA GLY A 91 -28.39 135.88 94.30
C GLY A 91 -27.18 135.35 93.52
N SER A 92 -26.21 136.22 93.24
CA SER A 92 -25.01 135.83 92.49
C SER A 92 -24.18 134.76 93.20
N PHE A 93 -24.10 134.81 94.54
CA PHE A 93 -23.44 133.75 95.30
C PHE A 93 -24.16 132.40 95.19
N ALA A 94 -25.50 132.39 95.28
CA ALA A 94 -26.27 131.15 95.14
C ALA A 94 -26.10 130.53 93.74
N ASP A 95 -26.10 131.36 92.69
CA ASP A 95 -25.87 130.91 91.32
C ASP A 95 -24.46 130.33 91.15
N LEU A 96 -23.44 130.96 91.74
CA LEU A 96 -22.05 130.51 91.67
C LEU A 96 -21.86 129.16 92.39
N VAL A 97 -22.50 128.99 93.55
CA VAL A 97 -22.47 127.72 94.31
C VAL A 97 -23.19 126.62 93.52
N ALA A 98 -24.35 126.92 92.92
CA ALA A 98 -25.07 125.97 92.08
C ALA A 98 -24.22 125.53 90.87
N ALA A 99 -23.60 126.47 90.17
CA ALA A 99 -22.71 126.19 89.04
C ALA A 99 -21.49 125.35 89.45
N CYS A 100 -20.82 125.67 90.56
CA CYS A 100 -19.71 124.88 91.08
C CYS A 100 -20.14 123.45 91.44
N SER A 101 -21.30 123.31 92.09
CA SER A 101 -21.83 122.00 92.48
C SER A 101 -22.19 121.12 91.27
N ALA A 102 -22.71 121.72 90.20
CA ALA A 102 -23.02 121.03 88.95
C ALA A 102 -21.74 120.56 88.24
N SER A 103 -20.72 121.42 88.15
CA SER A 103 -19.41 121.06 87.57
C SER A 103 -18.72 119.94 88.34
N ILE A 104 -18.79 119.94 89.68
CA ILE A 104 -18.22 118.86 90.50
C ILE A 104 -18.93 117.54 90.22
N LYS A 105 -20.27 117.52 90.14
CA LYS A 105 -21.02 116.31 89.79
C LYS A 105 -20.63 115.79 88.41
N GLN A 106 -20.56 116.67 87.41
CA GLN A 106 -20.18 116.30 86.05
C GLN A 106 -18.77 115.69 85.99
N ILE A 107 -17.79 116.26 86.70
CA ILE A 107 -16.42 115.71 86.76
C ILE A 107 -16.43 114.34 87.46
N SER A 108 -17.23 114.16 88.51
CA SER A 108 -17.32 112.88 89.20
C SER A 108 -17.89 111.76 88.31
N GLU A 109 -18.95 112.05 87.55
CA GLU A 109 -19.56 111.13 86.59
C GLU A 109 -18.58 110.78 85.46
N GLN A 110 -17.85 111.76 84.93
CA GLN A 110 -16.81 111.52 83.92
C GLN A 110 -15.65 110.67 84.46
N SER A 111 -15.24 110.88 85.71
CA SER A 111 -14.19 110.08 86.35
C SER A 111 -14.62 108.62 86.51
N GLU A 112 -15.87 108.37 86.90
CA GLU A 112 -16.41 107.02 87.00
C GLU A 112 -16.54 106.34 85.64
N ALA A 113 -17.03 107.06 84.62
CA ALA A 113 -17.10 106.56 83.25
C ALA A 113 -15.70 106.18 82.70
N HIS A 114 -14.67 106.97 83.02
CA HIS A 114 -13.29 106.61 82.65
C HIS A 114 -12.75 105.40 83.41
N ARG A 115 -13.09 105.24 84.69
CA ARG A 115 -12.69 104.04 85.47
C ARG A 115 -13.33 102.78 84.92
N THR A 116 -14.62 102.81 84.60
CA THR A 116 -15.32 101.64 84.04
C THR A 116 -14.77 101.29 82.65
N ALA A 117 -14.56 102.29 81.78
CA ALA A 117 -13.95 102.08 80.48
C ALA A 117 -12.54 101.48 80.57
N LYS A 118 -11.69 101.99 81.48
CA LYS A 118 -10.34 101.45 81.71
C LYS A 118 -10.40 99.98 82.18
N GLN A 119 -11.33 99.65 83.07
CA GLN A 119 -11.49 98.28 83.56
C GLN A 119 -11.95 97.33 82.44
N MET A 120 -12.85 97.78 81.56
CA MET A 120 -13.28 96.99 80.40
C MET A 120 -12.11 96.71 79.44
N VAL A 121 -11.29 97.72 79.15
CA VAL A 121 -10.11 97.55 78.28
C VAL A 121 -9.08 96.59 78.88
N LEU A 122 -8.84 96.65 80.20
CA LEU A 122 -7.95 95.71 80.87
C LEU A 122 -8.47 94.27 80.80
N ASN A 123 -9.77 94.07 80.97
CA ASN A 123 -10.38 92.74 80.86
C ASN A 123 -10.28 92.21 79.41
N GLN A 124 -10.49 93.06 78.40
CA GLN A 124 -10.32 92.69 76.98
C GLN A 124 -8.88 92.32 76.66
N LEU A 125 -7.89 93.08 77.18
CA LEU A 125 -6.48 92.77 77.02
C LEU A 125 -6.11 91.42 77.63
N GLN A 126 -6.63 91.10 78.81
CA GLN A 126 -6.41 89.79 79.44
C GLN A 126 -7.01 88.65 78.60
N GLN A 127 -8.21 88.83 78.05
CA GLN A 127 -8.83 87.84 77.17
C GLN A 127 -8.00 87.61 75.90
N LEU A 128 -7.59 88.67 75.21
CA LEU A 128 -6.76 88.57 74.02
C LEU A 128 -5.39 87.91 74.30
N GLN A 129 -4.77 88.23 75.44
CA GLN A 129 -3.52 87.56 75.85
C GLN A 129 -3.73 86.04 76.07
N GLN A 130 -4.88 85.64 76.61
CA GLN A 130 -5.20 84.23 76.83
C GLN A 130 -5.50 83.50 75.52
N GLU A 131 -6.20 84.14 74.58
CA GLU A 131 -6.44 83.60 73.24
C GLU A 131 -5.16 83.45 72.44
N LEU A 132 -4.26 84.44 72.50
CA LEU A 132 -2.96 84.38 71.85
C LEU A 132 -2.15 83.17 72.35
N LYS A 133 -2.06 82.97 73.67
CA LYS A 133 -1.38 81.80 74.25
C LYS A 133 -2.00 80.47 73.81
N LYS A 134 -3.34 80.40 73.70
CA LYS A 134 -4.04 79.20 73.20
C LYS A 134 -3.71 78.95 71.72
N SER A 135 -3.67 79.99 70.91
CA SER A 135 -3.31 79.92 69.49
C SER A 135 -1.87 79.45 69.27
N GLU A 136 -0.90 80.00 70.02
CA GLU A 136 0.50 79.59 69.96
C GLU A 136 0.70 78.11 70.30
N VAL A 137 -0.01 77.60 71.32
CA VAL A 137 0.02 76.18 71.68
C VAL A 137 -0.61 75.32 70.59
N ALA A 138 -1.71 75.76 69.98
CA ALA A 138 -2.33 75.04 68.86
C ALA A 138 -1.42 75.00 67.62
N GLN A 139 -0.72 76.09 67.32
CA GLN A 139 0.22 76.18 66.22
C GLN A 139 1.44 75.26 66.42
N ARG A 140 2.00 75.19 67.64
CA ARG A 140 3.07 74.23 67.95
C ARG A 140 2.62 72.78 67.80
N LYS A 141 1.40 72.45 68.25
CA LYS A 141 0.83 71.10 68.05
C LYS A 141 0.64 70.77 66.57
N PHE A 142 0.25 71.75 65.76
CA PHE A 142 0.11 71.58 64.32
C PHE A 142 1.47 71.31 63.66
N GLN A 143 2.52 72.05 64.03
CA GLN A 143 3.88 71.84 63.54
C GLN A 143 4.43 70.45 63.88
N ILE A 144 4.27 70.01 65.14
CA ILE A 144 4.69 68.66 65.54
C ILE A 144 3.96 67.59 64.73
N ARG A 145 2.64 67.74 64.54
CA ARG A 145 1.84 66.79 63.75
C ARG A 145 2.23 66.77 62.27
N GLU A 146 2.61 67.91 61.72
CA GLU A 146 3.10 68.03 60.34
C GLU A 146 4.46 67.33 60.17
N GLU A 147 5.37 67.50 61.12
CA GLU A 147 6.66 66.81 61.14
C GLU A 147 6.50 65.29 61.32
N GLU A 148 5.62 64.85 62.21
CA GLU A 148 5.26 63.44 62.37
C GLU A 148 4.68 62.85 61.08
N GLN A 149 3.80 63.58 60.39
CA GLN A 149 3.25 63.15 59.09
C GLN A 149 4.34 63.06 58.03
N LYS A 150 5.25 64.03 57.94
CA LYS A 150 6.40 63.99 57.00
C LYS A 150 7.28 62.78 57.25
N LEU A 151 7.56 62.44 58.50
CA LEU A 151 8.34 61.24 58.86
C LEU A 151 7.62 59.96 58.43
N VAL A 152 6.30 59.86 58.66
CA VAL A 152 5.50 58.72 58.22
C VAL A 152 5.50 58.59 56.70
N TYR A 153 5.31 59.70 55.96
CA TYR A 153 5.35 59.68 54.50
C TYR A 153 6.73 59.23 53.97
N SER A 154 7.82 59.75 54.55
CA SER A 154 9.17 59.33 54.18
C SER A 154 9.41 57.84 54.43
N LEU A 155 8.93 57.30 55.56
CA LEU A 155 9.05 55.88 55.86
C LEU A 155 8.23 55.01 54.90
N VAL A 156 7.01 55.44 54.56
CA VAL A 156 6.17 54.75 53.57
C VAL A 156 6.83 54.78 52.19
N GLU A 157 7.36 55.92 51.77
CA GLU A 157 8.07 56.06 50.51
C GLU A 157 9.31 55.14 50.46
N GLN A 158 10.08 55.07 51.54
CA GLN A 158 11.23 54.17 51.66
C GLN A 158 10.80 52.70 51.53
N LYS A 159 9.70 52.29 52.19
CA LYS A 159 9.17 50.92 52.08
C LYS A 159 8.74 50.60 50.64
N LEU A 160 8.03 51.51 49.99
CA LEU A 160 7.61 51.34 48.59
C LEU A 160 8.82 51.23 47.65
N ARG A 161 9.86 52.05 47.84
CA ARG A 161 11.10 51.95 47.07
C ARG A 161 11.78 50.59 47.23
N ASN A 162 11.82 50.07 48.46
CA ASN A 162 12.38 48.74 48.73
C ASN A 162 11.55 47.62 48.09
N GLU A 163 10.22 47.70 48.16
CA GLU A 163 9.33 46.74 47.50
C GLU A 163 9.47 46.78 45.98
N ILE A 164 9.53 47.97 45.38
CA ILE A 164 9.78 48.14 43.94
C ILE A 164 11.12 47.49 43.56
N LEU A 165 12.20 47.76 44.29
CA LEU A 165 13.51 47.14 44.03
C LEU A 165 13.47 45.62 44.14
N HIS A 166 12.77 45.08 45.14
CA HIS A 166 12.62 43.64 45.30
C HIS A 166 11.84 43.01 44.15
N LEU A 167 10.70 43.60 43.78
CA LEU A 167 9.88 43.15 42.65
C LEU A 167 10.65 43.25 41.33
N SER A 168 11.40 44.33 41.10
CA SER A 168 12.26 44.47 39.91
C SER A 168 13.33 43.38 39.86
N SER A 169 13.96 43.04 40.99
CA SER A 169 14.93 41.94 41.06
C SER A 169 14.29 40.58 40.77
N GLN A 170 13.09 40.31 41.31
CA GLN A 170 12.35 39.09 41.00
C GLN A 170 11.97 39.02 39.52
N MET A 171 11.52 40.13 38.94
CA MET A 171 11.13 40.21 37.54
C MET A 171 12.32 39.94 36.61
N GLU A 172 13.49 40.49 36.91
CA GLU A 172 14.73 40.22 36.17
C GLU A 172 15.16 38.75 36.32
N SER A 173 15.05 38.18 37.52
CA SER A 173 15.34 36.75 37.74
C SER A 173 14.40 35.84 36.93
N CYS A 174 13.11 36.15 36.87
CA CYS A 174 12.14 35.40 36.06
C CYS A 174 12.44 35.55 34.56
N LYS A 175 12.83 36.74 34.13
CA LYS A 175 13.22 37.01 32.74
C LYS A 175 14.45 36.20 32.33
N LEU A 176 15.51 36.20 33.15
CA LEU A 176 16.71 35.40 32.89
C LEU A 176 16.40 33.90 32.86
N LEU A 177 15.52 33.42 33.75
CA LEU A 177 15.09 32.02 33.73
C LEU A 177 14.34 31.68 32.44
N SER A 178 13.43 32.54 32.00
CA SER A 178 12.70 32.37 30.73
C SER A 178 13.63 32.40 29.52
N GLU A 179 14.61 33.29 29.50
CA GLU A 179 15.61 33.38 28.42
C GLU A 179 16.50 32.13 28.39
N SER A 180 16.91 31.61 29.55
CA SER A 180 17.65 30.35 29.67
C SER A 180 16.82 29.18 29.14
N GLN A 181 15.56 29.05 29.57
CA GLN A 181 14.66 28.00 29.11
C GLN A 181 14.45 28.07 27.59
N GLN A 182 14.26 29.29 27.05
CA GLN A 182 14.10 29.49 25.62
C GLN A 182 15.37 29.11 24.83
N ALA A 183 16.55 29.39 25.38
CA ALA A 183 17.82 28.96 24.79
C ALA A 183 17.95 27.43 24.79
N ASP A 184 17.63 26.76 25.90
CA ASP A 184 17.66 25.30 26.02
C ASP A 184 16.70 24.64 25.02
N PHE A 185 15.46 25.14 24.92
CA PHE A 185 14.49 24.66 23.93
C PHE A 185 14.98 24.85 22.49
N LYS A 186 15.63 25.98 22.20
CA LYS A 186 16.18 26.24 20.87
C LYS A 186 17.31 25.28 20.55
N GLU A 187 18.21 25.03 21.49
CA GLU A 187 19.31 24.10 21.32
C GLU A 187 18.81 22.65 21.13
N GLU A 188 17.81 22.22 21.91
CA GLU A 188 17.18 20.92 21.75
C GLU A 188 16.50 20.78 20.39
N ASN A 189 15.75 21.80 19.96
CA ASN A 189 15.14 21.83 18.63
C ASN A 189 16.20 21.80 17.51
N ASP A 190 17.32 22.51 17.64
CA ASP A 190 18.40 22.50 16.67
C ASP A 190 19.06 21.11 16.59
N ARG A 191 19.23 20.43 17.74
CA ARG A 191 19.70 19.04 17.82
C ARG A 191 18.73 18.07 17.13
N ASP A 192 17.43 18.21 17.36
CA ASP A 192 16.41 17.38 16.72
C ASP A 192 16.34 17.62 15.21
N GLN A 193 16.41 18.87 14.75
CA GLN A 193 16.48 19.20 13.33
C GLN A 193 17.73 18.62 12.66
N GLN A 194 18.86 18.58 13.36
CA GLN A 194 20.06 17.93 12.85
C GLN A 194 19.88 16.41 12.73
N ARG A 195 19.27 15.78 13.74
CA ARG A 195 18.95 14.35 13.72
C ARG A 195 17.98 13.98 12.60
N ILE A 196 16.97 14.81 12.34
CA ILE A 196 16.03 14.64 11.22
C ILE A 196 16.81 14.66 9.90
N ARG A 197 17.66 15.67 9.67
CA ARG A 197 18.47 15.78 8.44
C ARG A 197 19.39 14.57 8.24
N GLU A 198 20.02 14.06 9.30
CA GLU A 198 20.83 12.85 9.23
C GLU A 198 20.01 11.60 8.87
N LEU A 199 18.81 11.47 9.41
CA LEU A 199 17.91 10.36 9.09
C LEU A 199 17.40 10.45 7.66
N GLU A 200 17.05 11.65 7.18
CA GLU A 200 16.67 11.90 5.78
C GLU A 200 17.80 11.51 4.82
N SER A 201 19.05 11.91 5.12
CA SER A 201 20.23 11.51 4.34
C SER A 201 20.39 9.98 4.30
N LYS A 202 20.26 9.31 5.45
CA LYS A 202 20.34 7.84 5.52
C LYS A 202 19.21 7.16 4.75
N ILE A 203 17.99 7.71 4.78
CA ILE A 203 16.87 7.18 3.99
C ILE A 203 17.16 7.32 2.51
N ALA A 204 17.66 8.49 2.05
CA ALA A 204 18.01 8.71 0.66
C ALA A 204 19.13 7.75 0.19
N GLU A 205 20.19 7.59 0.98
CA GLU A 205 21.27 6.64 0.69
C GLU A 205 20.76 5.19 0.60
N ARG A 206 19.88 4.78 1.52
CA ARG A 206 19.29 3.43 1.52
C ARG A 206 18.35 3.23 0.34
N GLN A 207 17.58 4.24 -0.04
CA GLN A 207 16.74 4.21 -1.23
C GLN A 207 17.59 4.06 -2.50
N GLU A 208 18.67 4.83 -2.63
CA GLU A 208 19.59 4.70 -3.75
C GLU A 208 20.21 3.30 -3.81
N GLN A 209 20.73 2.79 -2.69
CA GLN A 209 21.26 1.42 -2.59
C GLN A 209 20.23 0.37 -3.01
N TRP A 210 18.97 0.51 -2.57
CA TRP A 210 17.90 -0.40 -2.93
C TRP A 210 17.58 -0.33 -4.42
N THR A 211 17.50 0.86 -5.01
CA THR A 211 17.27 1.01 -6.45
C THR A 211 18.42 0.43 -7.29
N VAL A 212 19.67 0.54 -6.83
CA VAL A 212 20.84 -0.06 -7.50
C VAL A 212 20.76 -1.59 -7.41
N ALA A 213 20.46 -2.14 -6.24
CA ALA A 213 20.30 -3.59 -6.05
C ALA A 213 19.13 -4.14 -6.88
N GLU A 214 18.00 -3.43 -6.94
CA GLU A 214 16.85 -3.80 -7.77
C GLU A 214 17.23 -3.84 -9.25
N ARG A 215 17.92 -2.80 -9.75
CA ARG A 215 18.43 -2.79 -11.14
C ARG A 215 19.36 -3.97 -11.40
N GLN A 216 20.26 -4.29 -10.47
CA GLN A 216 21.17 -5.42 -10.61
C GLN A 216 20.40 -6.75 -10.73
N ILE A 217 19.45 -7.01 -9.84
CA ILE A 217 18.61 -8.22 -9.89
C ILE A 217 17.82 -8.30 -11.19
N VAL A 218 17.28 -7.17 -11.66
CA VAL A 218 16.58 -7.10 -12.95
C VAL A 218 17.52 -7.46 -14.12
N THR A 219 18.74 -6.92 -14.12
CA THR A 219 19.73 -7.25 -15.16
C THR A 219 20.17 -8.72 -15.12
N GLU A 220 20.36 -9.29 -13.93
CA GLU A 220 20.71 -10.71 -13.76
C GLU A 220 19.56 -11.62 -14.22
N ARG A 221 18.31 -11.28 -13.87
CA ARG A 221 17.11 -11.97 -14.35
C ARG A 221 17.04 -11.94 -15.88
N ASP A 222 17.27 -10.79 -16.49
CA ASP A 222 17.19 -10.67 -17.96
C ASP A 222 18.31 -11.44 -18.65
N ALA A 223 19.53 -11.45 -18.09
CA ALA A 223 20.62 -12.29 -18.57
C ALA A 223 20.29 -13.80 -18.49
N LEU A 224 19.76 -14.25 -17.35
CA LEU A 224 19.33 -15.65 -17.17
C LEU A 224 18.19 -16.02 -18.12
N LYS A 225 17.24 -15.10 -18.36
CA LYS A 225 16.16 -15.31 -19.33
C LYS A 225 16.70 -15.48 -20.74
N GLN A 226 17.68 -14.66 -21.15
CA GLN A 226 18.33 -14.81 -22.46
C GLN A 226 19.11 -16.14 -22.57
N GLN A 227 19.84 -16.53 -21.53
CA GLN A 227 20.53 -17.83 -21.50
C GLN A 227 19.54 -19.00 -21.61
N LEU A 228 18.41 -18.94 -20.91
CA LEU A 228 17.38 -19.97 -20.96
C LEU A 228 16.75 -20.05 -22.34
N LEU A 229 16.45 -18.92 -22.99
CA LEU A 229 15.95 -18.89 -24.37
C LEU A 229 16.95 -19.53 -25.34
N ALA A 230 18.22 -19.15 -25.29
CA ALA A 230 19.26 -19.73 -26.14
C ALA A 230 19.44 -21.24 -25.91
N MET A 231 19.37 -21.70 -24.66
CA MET A 231 19.42 -23.11 -24.33
C MET A 231 18.18 -23.86 -24.87
N ASN A 232 17.00 -23.25 -24.77
CA ASN A 232 15.76 -23.83 -25.30
C ASN A 232 15.80 -23.96 -26.82
N GLU A 233 16.28 -22.94 -27.53
CA GLU A 233 16.48 -23.00 -28.99
C GLU A 233 17.46 -24.12 -29.37
N ARG A 234 18.54 -24.30 -28.61
CA ARG A 234 19.50 -25.39 -28.82
C ARG A 234 18.85 -26.75 -28.60
N VAL A 235 18.06 -26.92 -27.53
CA VAL A 235 17.35 -28.18 -27.25
C VAL A 235 16.33 -28.50 -28.34
N GLU A 236 15.60 -27.51 -28.87
CA GLU A 236 14.69 -27.73 -29.99
C GLU A 236 15.44 -28.13 -31.27
N LEU A 237 16.60 -27.55 -31.53
CA LEU A 237 17.47 -27.96 -32.64
C LEU A 237 17.96 -29.41 -32.45
N GLU A 238 18.43 -29.77 -31.26
CA GLU A 238 18.85 -31.14 -30.93
C GLU A 238 17.67 -32.13 -30.99
N SER A 239 16.46 -31.72 -30.57
CA SER A 239 15.25 -32.54 -30.67
C SER A 239 14.82 -32.76 -32.12
N SER A 240 14.86 -31.73 -32.96
CA SER A 240 14.50 -31.83 -34.38
C SER A 240 15.50 -32.69 -35.16
N THR A 241 16.80 -32.54 -34.89
CA THR A 241 17.85 -33.39 -35.47
C THR A 241 17.75 -34.84 -34.99
N ALA A 242 17.46 -35.07 -33.70
CA ALA A 242 17.20 -36.41 -33.18
C ALA A 242 16.00 -37.07 -33.88
N ARG A 243 14.88 -36.35 -34.03
CA ARG A 243 13.70 -36.84 -34.78
C ARG A 243 14.04 -37.17 -36.23
N GLN A 244 14.87 -36.35 -36.88
CA GLN A 244 15.33 -36.62 -38.24
C GLN A 244 16.18 -37.91 -38.32
N LEU A 245 17.11 -38.09 -37.38
CA LEU A 245 17.94 -39.29 -37.31
C LEU A 245 17.11 -40.54 -36.99
N GLU A 246 16.14 -40.45 -36.08
CA GLU A 246 15.19 -41.53 -35.80
C GLU A 246 14.43 -41.94 -37.08
N GLY A 247 13.94 -40.96 -37.85
CA GLY A 247 13.29 -41.22 -39.15
C GLY A 247 14.22 -41.88 -40.17
N GLN A 248 15.52 -41.55 -40.18
CA GLN A 248 16.50 -42.23 -41.02
C GLN A 248 16.76 -43.67 -40.54
N PHE A 249 16.87 -43.88 -39.23
CA PHE A 249 17.07 -45.22 -38.67
C PHE A 249 15.87 -46.13 -38.90
N THR A 250 14.63 -45.62 -38.81
CA THR A 250 13.44 -46.41 -39.14
C THR A 250 13.43 -46.79 -40.62
N ALA A 251 13.72 -45.85 -41.52
CA ALA A 251 13.83 -46.14 -42.96
C ALA A 251 14.90 -47.21 -43.26
N ILE A 252 16.08 -47.11 -42.64
CA ILE A 252 17.15 -48.12 -42.80
C ILE A 252 16.70 -49.48 -42.24
N ARG A 253 16.01 -49.52 -41.10
CA ARG A 253 15.47 -50.77 -40.53
C ARG A 253 14.43 -51.41 -41.45
N GLU A 254 13.57 -50.61 -42.09
CA GLU A 254 12.58 -51.09 -43.06
C GLU A 254 13.25 -51.64 -44.32
N GLU A 255 14.26 -50.96 -44.86
CA GLU A 255 15.06 -51.46 -46.00
C GLU A 255 15.80 -52.76 -45.64
N LEU A 256 16.43 -52.82 -44.47
CA LEU A 256 17.08 -54.05 -43.99
C LEU A 256 16.07 -55.19 -43.87
N SER A 257 14.88 -54.92 -43.32
CA SER A 257 13.82 -55.92 -43.20
C SER A 257 13.36 -56.42 -44.58
N ARG A 258 13.24 -55.52 -45.57
CA ARG A 258 12.94 -55.87 -46.97
C ARG A 258 14.03 -56.74 -47.59
N VAL A 259 15.30 -56.38 -47.42
CA VAL A 259 16.44 -57.15 -47.95
C VAL A 259 16.52 -58.54 -47.31
N VAL A 260 16.33 -58.63 -45.98
CA VAL A 260 16.30 -59.93 -45.28
C VAL A 260 15.15 -60.79 -45.79
N ALA A 261 13.94 -60.23 -45.92
CA ALA A 261 12.80 -60.96 -46.48
C ALA A 261 13.07 -61.45 -47.91
N ALA A 262 13.65 -60.61 -48.76
CA ALA A 262 14.06 -60.99 -50.12
C ALA A 262 15.10 -62.13 -50.10
N SER A 263 16.15 -62.00 -49.28
CA SER A 263 17.17 -63.04 -49.13
C SER A 263 16.59 -64.36 -48.62
N ASP A 264 15.64 -64.34 -47.67
CA ASP A 264 14.98 -65.55 -47.20
C ASP A 264 14.08 -66.18 -48.27
N THR A 265 13.42 -65.38 -49.13
CA THR A 265 12.70 -65.92 -50.29
C THR A 265 13.64 -66.57 -51.31
N GLU A 266 14.82 -65.99 -51.55
CA GLU A 266 15.85 -66.57 -52.40
C GLU A 266 16.44 -67.85 -51.80
N ARG A 267 16.67 -67.90 -50.48
CA ARG A 267 17.11 -69.13 -49.81
C ARG A 267 16.06 -70.23 -49.93
N LYS A 268 14.77 -69.89 -49.77
CA LYS A 268 13.67 -70.84 -49.96
C LYS A 268 13.63 -71.36 -51.41
N SER A 269 13.69 -70.47 -52.41
CA SER A 269 13.70 -70.89 -53.82
C SER A 269 14.94 -71.71 -54.16
N SER A 270 16.12 -71.35 -53.65
CA SER A 270 17.36 -72.10 -53.81
C SER A 270 17.29 -73.48 -53.14
N SER A 271 16.68 -73.57 -51.95
CA SER A 271 16.45 -74.85 -51.26
C SER A 271 15.50 -75.76 -52.05
N GLN A 272 14.46 -75.18 -52.65
CA GLN A 272 13.54 -75.90 -53.53
C GLN A 272 14.27 -76.40 -54.78
N MET A 273 15.01 -75.53 -55.48
CA MET A 273 15.82 -75.91 -56.64
C MET A 273 16.83 -77.00 -56.28
N ASN A 274 17.48 -76.92 -55.10
CA ASN A 274 18.40 -77.96 -54.66
C ASN A 274 17.69 -79.30 -54.39
N SER A 275 16.47 -79.27 -53.86
CA SER A 275 15.64 -80.49 -53.71
C SER A 275 15.28 -81.11 -55.07
N GLU A 276 14.96 -80.29 -56.08
CA GLU A 276 14.72 -80.72 -57.47
C GLU A 276 16.00 -81.32 -58.08
N ILE A 277 17.15 -80.70 -57.86
CA ILE A 277 18.46 -81.24 -58.30
C ILE A 277 18.72 -82.61 -57.66
N ILE A 278 18.43 -82.79 -56.37
CA ILE A 278 18.59 -84.09 -55.69
C ILE A 278 17.65 -85.14 -56.32
N GLN A 279 16.40 -84.79 -56.59
CA GLN A 279 15.45 -85.69 -57.27
C GLN A 279 15.95 -86.08 -58.67
N LEU A 280 16.38 -85.10 -59.47
CA LEU A 280 16.94 -85.34 -60.81
C LEU A 280 18.21 -86.20 -60.74
N LYS A 281 19.11 -85.97 -59.78
CA LYS A 281 20.29 -86.83 -59.57
C LYS A 281 19.89 -88.27 -59.25
N HIS A 282 18.86 -88.47 -58.43
CA HIS A 282 18.37 -89.82 -58.11
C HIS A 282 17.73 -90.50 -59.33
N GLN A 283 16.96 -89.77 -60.13
CA GLN A 283 16.43 -90.27 -61.40
C GLN A 283 17.55 -90.65 -62.36
N LEU A 284 18.59 -89.82 -62.47
CA LEU A 284 19.74 -90.05 -63.34
C LEU A 284 20.53 -91.29 -62.90
N GLN A 285 20.81 -91.44 -61.60
CA GLN A 285 21.41 -92.66 -61.04
C GLN A 285 20.56 -93.91 -61.29
N ASN A 286 19.23 -93.80 -61.18
CA ASN A 286 18.35 -94.93 -61.48
C ASN A 286 18.47 -95.32 -62.95
N LEU A 287 18.43 -94.34 -63.88
CA LEU A 287 18.63 -94.58 -65.31
C LEU A 287 20.00 -95.19 -65.61
N GLU A 288 21.06 -94.75 -64.93
CA GLU A 288 22.40 -95.34 -65.05
C GLU A 288 22.43 -96.81 -64.59
N ARG A 289 21.74 -97.16 -63.49
CA ARG A 289 21.59 -98.57 -63.08
C ARG A 289 20.83 -99.38 -64.13
N THR A 290 19.72 -98.85 -64.66
CA THR A 290 18.96 -99.55 -65.71
C THR A 290 19.79 -99.75 -66.97
N ARG A 291 20.58 -98.74 -67.36
CA ARG A 291 21.52 -98.84 -68.48
C ARG A 291 22.58 -99.92 -68.23
N ALA A 292 23.17 -99.97 -67.04
CA ALA A 292 24.15 -100.98 -66.69
C ALA A 292 23.55 -102.40 -66.72
N GLN A 293 22.32 -102.56 -66.22
CA GLN A 293 21.57 -103.82 -66.28
C GLN A 293 21.34 -104.27 -67.72
N LEU A 294 20.87 -103.37 -68.60
CA LEU A 294 20.66 -103.67 -70.01
C LEU A 294 21.96 -104.04 -70.74
N LEU A 295 23.10 -103.41 -70.40
CA LEU A 295 24.40 -103.78 -70.95
C LEU A 295 24.84 -105.19 -70.50
N ALA A 296 24.61 -105.54 -69.23
CA ALA A 296 24.90 -106.88 -68.71
C ALA A 296 24.02 -107.94 -69.38
N ASP A 297 22.73 -107.67 -69.57
CA ASP A 297 21.81 -108.57 -70.26
C ASP A 297 22.17 -108.74 -71.74
N ASN A 298 22.58 -107.66 -72.42
CA ASN A 298 23.11 -107.74 -73.80
C ASN A 298 24.38 -108.61 -73.86
N GLY A 299 25.26 -108.52 -72.86
CA GLY A 299 26.39 -109.44 -72.70
C GLY A 299 25.94 -110.91 -72.63
N ARG A 300 24.98 -111.22 -71.75
CA ARG A 300 24.40 -112.57 -71.65
C ARG A 300 23.80 -113.06 -72.97
N TYR A 301 23.01 -112.24 -73.65
CA TYR A 301 22.43 -112.60 -74.94
C TYR A 301 23.49 -112.86 -76.02
N LYS A 302 24.63 -112.14 -76.00
CA LYS A 302 25.75 -112.44 -76.90
C LYS A 302 26.39 -113.78 -76.59
N ASP A 303 26.63 -114.09 -75.31
CA ASP A 303 27.20 -115.38 -74.90
C ASP A 303 26.29 -116.55 -75.28
N ASP A 304 24.98 -116.41 -75.08
CA ASP A 304 24.00 -117.44 -75.46
C ASP A 304 23.91 -117.58 -76.98
N LYS A 305 24.03 -116.48 -77.74
CA LYS A 305 24.15 -116.53 -79.20
C LYS A 305 25.38 -117.35 -79.62
N TYR A 306 26.54 -117.12 -79.02
CA TYR A 306 27.75 -117.88 -79.34
C TYR A 306 27.60 -119.37 -79.01
N LYS A 307 26.99 -119.72 -77.87
CA LYS A 307 26.69 -121.12 -77.52
C LYS A 307 25.77 -121.79 -78.55
N LEU A 308 24.69 -121.12 -78.94
CA LEU A 308 23.76 -121.63 -79.95
C LEU A 308 24.42 -121.78 -81.32
N GLU A 309 25.30 -120.84 -81.71
CA GLU A 309 26.09 -120.96 -82.94
C GLU A 309 27.02 -122.17 -82.91
N ASP A 310 27.65 -122.47 -81.78
CA ASP A 310 28.51 -123.66 -81.63
C ASP A 310 27.70 -124.97 -81.60
N GLU A 311 26.51 -124.99 -80.97
CA GLU A 311 25.58 -126.11 -81.07
C GLU A 311 25.13 -126.36 -82.52
N ILE A 312 24.83 -125.30 -83.28
CA ILE A 312 24.49 -125.41 -84.71
C ILE A 312 25.67 -125.97 -85.51
N LYS A 313 26.90 -125.54 -85.26
CA LYS A 313 28.09 -126.11 -85.91
C LYS A 313 28.25 -127.60 -85.58
N ALA A 314 28.06 -127.98 -84.32
CA ALA A 314 28.12 -129.38 -83.89
C ALA A 314 27.03 -130.24 -84.57
N LEU A 315 25.81 -129.73 -84.66
CA LEU A 315 24.70 -130.39 -85.36
C LEU A 315 24.96 -130.52 -86.87
N ARG A 316 25.54 -129.49 -87.51
CA ARG A 316 25.96 -129.57 -88.93
C ARG A 316 27.01 -130.64 -89.15
N LEU A 317 28.06 -130.68 -88.31
CA LEU A 317 29.10 -131.70 -88.40
C LEU A 317 28.52 -133.13 -88.27
N ARG A 318 27.54 -133.30 -87.37
CA ARG A 318 26.83 -134.58 -87.18
C ARG A 318 25.96 -134.94 -88.38
N ALA A 319 25.29 -133.96 -88.99
CA ALA A 319 24.52 -134.14 -90.22
C ALA A 319 25.43 -134.53 -91.41
N ASP A 320 26.57 -133.86 -91.57
CA ASP A 320 27.55 -134.19 -92.61
C ASP A 320 28.11 -135.61 -92.44
N THR A 321 28.36 -136.03 -91.20
CA THR A 321 28.81 -137.40 -90.88
C THR A 321 27.74 -138.43 -91.25
N LEU A 322 26.47 -138.17 -90.92
CA LEU A 322 25.35 -139.04 -91.30
C LEU A 322 25.15 -139.07 -92.82
N GLN A 323 25.32 -137.94 -93.51
CA GLN A 323 25.25 -137.86 -94.97
C GLN A 323 26.40 -138.64 -95.64
N GLY A 324 27.61 -138.61 -95.07
CA GLY A 324 28.73 -139.46 -95.48
C GLY A 324 28.47 -140.95 -95.26
N GLN A 325 27.84 -141.33 -94.16
CA GLN A 325 27.45 -142.73 -93.92
C GLN A 325 26.35 -143.19 -94.89
N LEU A 326 25.38 -142.32 -95.20
CA LEU A 326 24.35 -142.58 -96.20
C LEU A 326 24.94 -142.75 -97.60
N SER A 327 25.89 -141.91 -98.03
CA SER A 327 26.51 -142.04 -99.36
C SER A 327 27.31 -143.34 -99.50
N VAL A 328 28.03 -143.76 -98.45
CA VAL A 328 28.74 -145.05 -98.39
C VAL A 328 27.76 -146.22 -98.40
N SER A 329 26.68 -146.15 -97.62
CA SER A 329 25.64 -147.18 -97.63
C SER A 329 25.02 -147.29 -99.02
N THR A 330 24.60 -146.18 -99.62
CA THR A 330 23.93 -146.13 -100.93
C THR A 330 24.81 -146.69 -102.04
N THR A 331 26.11 -146.34 -102.06
CA THR A 331 27.06 -146.90 -103.03
C THR A 331 27.29 -148.39 -102.83
N SER A 332 27.33 -148.88 -101.58
CA SER A 332 27.40 -150.34 -101.33
C SER A 332 26.14 -151.07 -101.79
N THR A 333 24.94 -150.53 -101.52
CA THR A 333 23.67 -151.13 -101.93
C THR A 333 23.55 -151.16 -103.45
N GLN A 334 24.05 -150.12 -104.13
CA GLN A 334 24.03 -150.03 -105.58
C GLN A 334 24.99 -151.02 -106.23
N LYS A 335 26.15 -151.27 -105.60
CA LYS A 335 27.10 -152.31 -106.01
C LYS A 335 26.52 -153.72 -105.86
N ILE A 336 25.92 -154.02 -104.70
CA ILE A 336 25.22 -155.28 -104.46
C ILE A 336 24.08 -155.48 -105.47
N LYS A 337 23.32 -154.43 -105.78
CA LYS A 337 22.25 -154.49 -106.79
C LYS A 337 22.79 -154.81 -108.18
N SER A 338 23.93 -154.24 -108.58
CA SER A 338 24.56 -154.55 -109.88
C SER A 338 25.08 -155.99 -109.96
N GLU A 339 25.62 -156.52 -108.86
CA GLU A 339 26.08 -157.91 -108.76
C GLU A 339 24.88 -158.88 -108.85
N TYR A 340 23.80 -158.63 -108.11
CA TYR A 340 22.57 -159.42 -108.21
C TYR A 340 21.93 -159.40 -109.61
N THR A 341 21.93 -158.27 -110.30
CA THR A 341 21.42 -158.21 -111.69
C THR A 341 22.30 -159.00 -112.65
N HIS A 342 23.61 -159.00 -112.45
CA HIS A 342 24.54 -159.77 -113.29
C HIS A 342 24.35 -161.27 -113.10
N ASP A 343 24.20 -161.73 -111.85
CA ASP A 343 23.97 -163.15 -111.53
C ASP A 343 22.62 -163.65 -112.06
N LEU A 344 21.56 -162.83 -111.98
CA LEU A 344 20.26 -163.16 -112.57
C LEU A 344 20.31 -163.28 -114.10
N GLU A 345 21.11 -162.45 -114.78
CA GLU A 345 21.29 -162.52 -116.23
C GLU A 345 22.05 -163.80 -116.64
N ASN A 346 23.09 -164.17 -115.88
CA ASN A 346 23.84 -165.42 -116.07
C ASN A 346 22.95 -166.66 -115.89
N LEU A 347 22.16 -166.70 -114.81
CA LEU A 347 21.15 -167.76 -114.59
C LEU A 347 20.14 -167.83 -115.74
N ARG A 348 19.67 -166.69 -116.23
CA ARG A 348 18.77 -166.63 -117.39
C ARG A 348 19.39 -167.25 -118.64
N GLN A 349 20.68 -167.02 -118.86
CA GLN A 349 21.43 -167.53 -120.00
C GLN A 349 21.69 -169.04 -119.87
N GLU A 350 22.03 -169.54 -118.68
CA GLU A 350 22.18 -170.97 -118.39
C GLU A 350 20.85 -171.73 -118.57
N HIS A 351 19.76 -171.22 -117.99
CA HIS A 351 18.43 -171.83 -118.15
C HIS A 351 17.95 -171.77 -119.61
N GLY A 352 18.24 -170.70 -120.34
CA GLY A 352 17.98 -170.62 -121.78
C GLY A 352 18.74 -171.70 -122.57
N SER A 353 20.00 -171.95 -122.21
CA SER A 353 20.85 -172.98 -122.81
C SER A 353 20.31 -174.39 -122.54
N GLU A 354 19.87 -174.65 -121.31
CA GLU A 354 19.33 -175.93 -120.86
C GLU A 354 17.99 -176.24 -121.55
N ILE A 355 17.11 -175.23 -121.70
CA ILE A 355 15.84 -175.36 -122.44
C ILE A 355 16.11 -175.68 -123.92
N CYS A 356 17.07 -175.01 -124.57
CA CYS A 356 17.43 -175.32 -125.95
C CYS A 356 18.08 -176.70 -126.12
N ARG A 357 18.73 -177.23 -125.07
CA ARG A 357 19.24 -178.62 -125.05
C ARG A 357 18.08 -179.61 -124.94
N LEU A 358 17.21 -179.43 -123.95
CA LEU A 358 16.02 -180.26 -123.74
C LEU A 358 15.11 -180.27 -124.96
N GLN A 359 14.87 -179.15 -125.63
CA GLN A 359 14.08 -179.10 -126.86
C GLN A 359 14.71 -179.93 -127.99
N ARG A 360 16.04 -179.91 -128.15
CA ARG A 360 16.74 -180.74 -129.14
C ARG A 360 16.69 -182.23 -128.81
N GLU A 361 16.78 -182.59 -127.53
CA GLU A 361 16.67 -183.97 -127.06
C GLU A 361 15.23 -184.48 -127.21
N HIS A 362 14.23 -183.65 -126.94
CA HIS A 362 12.82 -183.98 -127.10
C HIS A 362 12.41 -184.17 -128.57
N VAL A 363 12.97 -183.38 -129.49
CA VAL A 363 12.79 -183.59 -130.94
C VAL A 363 13.42 -184.91 -131.39
N ARG A 364 14.64 -185.22 -130.92
CA ARG A 364 15.30 -186.50 -131.20
C ARG A 364 14.50 -187.70 -130.69
N ALA A 365 14.00 -187.63 -129.46
CA ALA A 365 13.17 -188.69 -128.89
C ALA A 365 11.87 -188.93 -129.67
N ILE A 366 11.27 -187.87 -130.25
CA ILE A 366 10.08 -187.99 -131.10
C ILE A 366 10.42 -188.66 -132.44
N GLU A 367 11.60 -188.40 -133.01
CA GLU A 367 12.07 -189.06 -134.23
C GLU A 367 12.36 -190.55 -133.99
N ASP A 368 13.06 -190.88 -132.90
CA ASP A 368 13.33 -192.27 -132.49
C ASP A 368 12.04 -193.06 -132.21
N GLN A 369 11.05 -192.41 -131.60
CA GLN A 369 9.74 -193.02 -131.33
C GLN A 369 8.94 -193.27 -132.61
N LYS A 370 9.03 -192.39 -133.61
CA LYS A 370 8.44 -192.63 -134.94
C LYS A 370 9.11 -193.80 -135.65
N GLU A 371 10.42 -193.95 -135.54
CA GLU A 371 11.17 -195.04 -136.15
C GLU A 371 10.83 -196.40 -135.51
N SER A 372 10.75 -196.44 -134.17
CA SER A 372 10.25 -197.58 -133.39
C SER A 372 8.84 -198.03 -133.80
N GLN A 373 7.91 -197.07 -133.96
CA GLN A 373 6.54 -197.39 -134.38
C GLN A 373 6.47 -197.92 -135.80
N ASN A 374 7.37 -197.48 -136.68
CA ASN A 374 7.46 -198.01 -138.05
C ASN A 374 7.94 -199.47 -138.06
N ASN A 375 8.94 -199.79 -137.23
CA ASN A 375 9.45 -201.16 -137.07
C ASN A 375 8.41 -202.12 -136.47
N TYR A 376 7.57 -201.61 -135.55
CA TYR A 376 6.47 -202.38 -134.96
C TYR A 376 5.36 -202.70 -135.99
N LEU A 377 5.02 -201.74 -136.85
CA LEU A 377 4.10 -201.96 -137.98
C LEU A 377 4.63 -203.01 -138.98
N GLU A 378 5.95 -203.11 -139.13
CA GLU A 378 6.58 -204.11 -139.99
C GLU A 378 6.57 -205.52 -139.38
N CYS A 379 6.72 -205.64 -138.06
CA CYS A 379 6.60 -206.92 -137.33
C CYS A 379 5.16 -207.47 -137.37
N LEU A 380 4.15 -206.62 -137.18
CA LEU A 380 2.75 -207.05 -137.24
C LEU A 380 2.34 -207.55 -138.63
N LYS A 381 2.94 -207.00 -139.70
CA LYS A 381 2.75 -207.53 -141.07
C LYS A 381 3.32 -208.93 -141.25
N LYS A 382 4.39 -209.30 -140.51
CA LYS A 382 4.98 -210.65 -140.55
C LYS A 382 4.18 -211.68 -139.74
N GLU A 383 3.60 -211.30 -138.61
CA GLU A 383 2.74 -212.20 -137.82
C GLU A 383 1.43 -212.53 -138.55
N SER A 384 0.87 -211.56 -139.29
CA SER A 384 -0.30 -211.77 -140.17
C SER A 384 -0.06 -212.88 -141.21
N ALA A 385 1.19 -213.09 -141.65
CA ALA A 385 1.53 -214.13 -142.61
C ALA A 385 1.74 -215.53 -141.98
N GLN A 386 2.07 -215.63 -140.68
CA GLN A 386 2.35 -216.92 -140.02
C GLN A 386 1.11 -217.62 -139.44
N HIS A 387 0.10 -216.87 -139.02
CA HIS A 387 -1.16 -217.47 -138.55
C HIS A 387 -2.00 -218.06 -139.68
N GLN A 388 -1.77 -217.62 -140.92
CA GLN A 388 -2.44 -218.15 -142.11
C GLN A 388 -1.94 -219.56 -142.49
N ALA A 389 -0.76 -220.00 -142.02
CA ALA A 389 -0.17 -221.31 -142.36
C ALA A 389 -0.45 -222.42 -141.33
N ARG A 390 -0.71 -222.10 -140.06
CA ARG A 390 -0.89 -223.11 -138.98
C ARG A 390 -2.32 -223.64 -138.84
N GLY A 391 -3.31 -223.02 -139.48
CA GLY A 391 -4.70 -223.50 -139.43
C GLY A 391 -4.98 -224.66 -140.40
N GLU A 392 -4.26 -224.74 -141.51
CA GLU A 392 -4.45 -225.77 -142.54
C GLU A 392 -3.97 -227.17 -142.09
N GLU A 393 -3.13 -227.27 -141.04
CA GLU A 393 -2.57 -228.55 -140.54
C GLU A 393 -3.40 -229.23 -139.44
N SER A 394 -4.16 -228.49 -138.63
CA SER A 394 -4.97 -229.10 -137.55
C SER A 394 -6.22 -229.83 -138.07
N SER A 395 -6.65 -229.49 -139.30
CA SER A 395 -7.68 -230.21 -140.06
C SER A 395 -7.27 -231.65 -140.46
N ARG A 396 -6.02 -232.09 -140.24
CA ARG A 396 -5.52 -233.42 -140.65
C ARG A 396 -5.28 -234.43 -139.53
N HIS A 397 -5.22 -234.04 -138.25
CA HIS A 397 -4.79 -234.97 -137.17
C HIS A 397 -5.90 -235.54 -136.28
N ALA A 398 -7.11 -234.99 -136.26
CA ALA A 398 -8.21 -235.59 -135.48
C ALA A 398 -9.02 -236.65 -136.26
N LEU A 399 -8.82 -236.75 -137.58
CA LEU A 399 -9.39 -237.78 -138.46
C LEU A 399 -8.82 -239.21 -138.22
N LEU A 400 -7.79 -239.39 -137.39
CA LEU A 400 -7.13 -240.69 -137.15
C LEU A 400 -7.42 -241.32 -135.76
N ALA A 401 -8.12 -240.63 -134.86
CA ALA A 401 -8.52 -241.20 -133.56
C ALA A 401 -9.88 -241.93 -133.61
N MET A 402 -10.40 -242.20 -134.82
CA MET A 402 -11.56 -243.05 -135.09
C MET A 402 -11.27 -244.56 -135.06
N GLN A 403 -10.03 -245.05 -134.88
CA GLN A 403 -9.72 -246.46 -135.22
C GLN A 403 -9.22 -247.44 -134.13
N ASP A 404 -8.67 -247.03 -132.97
CA ASP A 404 -8.02 -248.02 -132.07
C ASP A 404 -8.68 -248.28 -130.69
N ARG A 405 -9.72 -247.54 -130.28
CA ARG A 405 -10.51 -247.85 -129.05
C ARG A 405 -11.85 -248.54 -129.31
N ARG A 406 -11.84 -249.43 -130.32
CA ARG A 406 -12.71 -250.60 -130.47
C ARG A 406 -12.01 -251.88 -129.92
N ARG A 407 -11.10 -251.74 -128.94
CA ARG A 407 -10.34 -252.85 -128.28
C ARG A 407 -10.32 -252.87 -126.73
N ALA A 408 -11.08 -252.00 -126.08
CA ALA A 408 -11.52 -252.10 -124.69
C ALA A 408 -12.56 -250.99 -124.53
N ASN A 409 -13.86 -251.19 -124.62
CA ASN A 409 -14.76 -252.34 -124.43
C ASN A 409 -16.02 -251.96 -125.26
N GLU A 410 -16.75 -252.81 -125.98
CA GLU A 410 -17.28 -254.12 -125.53
C GLU A 410 -17.52 -254.17 -124.03
#